data_AF-A0A674BYL6-F1
#
_entry.id   AF-A0A674BYL6-F1
#
_cell.length_a   1.000
_cell.length_b   1.000
_cell.length_c   1.000
_cell.angle_alpha   90.00
_cell.angle_beta   90.00
_cell.angle_gamma   90.00
#
_symmetry.space_group_name_H-M   'P 1'
#
loop_
_entity.id
_entity.type
_entity.pdbx_description
1 polymer ?
#
loop_
_entity_poly.entity_id
_entity_poly.type
_entity_poly.pdbx_seq_one_letter_code
_entity_poly.pdbx_strand_id
1 'polypeptide(L)'
;LIEVDLTVDFNSMEVKPIMTRKLRRRPNDPVPIPDKRRKPLNYLLTDDQILEDLRILNKQLKSPKRPVSPSSPDQMPTIPMEAPSQRYEARIEEGKLYYDKRWYHKSQAIHLESKENTKISCVISSVGTNEIWVRKTSDSTKMRIYLGQLQRGAFIIRRRSAA
;
A
#
# COMPACT_ATOMS: atom_id res chain seq x y z
N LEU A 1 60.69 27.84 -15.97
CA LEU A 1 59.88 26.70 -15.52
C LEU A 1 60.03 26.61 -14.02
N ILE A 2 58.96 26.77 -13.25
CA ILE A 2 58.97 26.56 -11.81
C ILE A 2 58.23 25.25 -11.59
N GLU A 3 58.97 24.19 -11.26
CA GLU A 3 58.40 22.95 -10.74
C GLU A 3 57.82 23.24 -9.36
N VAL A 4 56.53 23.03 -9.20
CA VAL A 4 55.86 22.97 -7.91
C VAL A 4 55.69 21.50 -7.57
N ASP A 5 56.62 20.99 -6.75
CA ASP A 5 56.49 19.69 -6.10
C ASP A 5 55.33 19.77 -5.11
N LEU A 6 54.21 19.12 -5.45
CA LEU A 6 53.09 18.89 -4.54
C LEU A 6 53.27 17.49 -3.93
N THR A 7 54.23 17.34 -3.03
CA THR A 7 54.20 16.26 -2.04
C THR A 7 53.08 16.57 -1.05
N VAL A 8 51.85 16.23 -1.43
CA VAL A 8 50.70 16.22 -0.54
C VAL A 8 50.91 15.06 0.41
N ASP A 9 51.38 15.37 1.62
CA ASP A 9 51.48 14.43 2.72
C ASP A 9 50.17 13.64 2.83
N PHE A 10 50.26 12.35 2.49
CA PHE A 10 49.26 11.33 2.74
C PHE A 10 49.14 11.14 4.25
N ASN A 11 48.55 12.14 4.91
CA ASN A 11 48.24 12.07 6.33
C ASN A 11 47.14 11.04 6.52
N SER A 12 47.56 9.80 6.76
CA SER A 12 47.01 8.94 7.80
C SER A 12 45.49 9.05 7.97
N MET A 13 44.73 8.45 7.04
CA MET A 13 43.37 7.98 7.35
C MET A 13 43.49 6.75 8.25
N GLU A 14 43.86 6.98 9.51
CA GLU A 14 43.71 6.01 10.56
C GLU A 14 42.20 5.91 10.89
N VAL A 15 41.49 5.08 10.12
CA VAL A 15 40.07 4.81 10.35
C VAL A 15 39.96 3.98 11.62
N LYS A 16 39.78 4.67 12.75
CA LYS A 16 39.47 4.01 14.02
C LYS A 16 38.20 3.16 13.81
N PRO A 17 38.22 1.86 14.18
CA PRO A 17 37.04 1.01 14.04
C PRO A 17 35.84 1.66 14.75
N ILE A 18 34.67 1.62 14.12
CA ILE A 18 33.45 2.23 14.67
C ILE A 18 33.13 1.56 16.00
N MET A 19 33.32 2.30 17.08
CA MET A 19 32.96 1.87 18.42
C MET A 19 31.43 1.83 18.53
N THR A 20 30.85 0.64 18.33
CA THR A 20 29.41 0.45 18.50
C THR A 20 29.09 0.22 19.97
N ARG A 21 28.29 1.13 20.54
CA ARG A 21 27.85 1.00 21.93
C ARG A 21 26.66 0.04 21.97
N LYS A 22 26.76 -1.06 22.71
CA LYS A 22 25.65 -2.01 22.90
C LYS A 22 24.47 -1.28 23.54
N LEU A 23 23.36 -1.16 22.81
CA LEU A 23 22.12 -0.61 23.35
C LEU A 23 21.60 -1.56 24.44
N ARG A 24 21.42 -1.05 25.66
CA ARG A 24 20.82 -1.83 26.75
C ARG A 24 19.38 -2.15 26.36
N ARG A 25 19.05 -3.43 26.32
CA ARG A 25 17.69 -3.88 26.05
C ARG A 25 16.77 -3.39 27.17
N ARG A 26 15.53 -3.02 26.83
CA ARG A 26 14.52 -2.73 27.84
C ARG A 26 14.17 -4.04 28.55
N PRO A 27 13.92 -4.05 29.87
CA PRO A 27 13.58 -5.26 30.63
C PRO A 27 12.40 -6.06 30.04
N ASN A 28 11.54 -5.39 29.27
CA ASN A 28 10.36 -5.96 28.66
C ASN A 28 10.52 -6.27 27.15
N ASP A 29 11.74 -6.22 26.62
CA ASP A 29 12.00 -6.52 25.21
C ASP A 29 12.13 -8.05 25.02
N PRO A 30 11.16 -8.71 24.34
CA PRO A 30 11.14 -10.17 24.23
C PRO A 30 12.44 -10.67 23.62
N VAL A 31 13.03 -11.71 24.23
CA VAL A 31 14.25 -12.34 23.71
C VAL A 31 13.99 -12.83 22.29
N PRO A 32 14.91 -12.62 21.33
CA PRO A 32 14.79 -13.18 19.99
C PRO A 32 14.59 -14.69 20.12
N ILE A 33 13.41 -15.15 19.74
CA ILE A 33 13.02 -16.55 19.84
C ILE A 33 13.83 -17.30 18.77
N PRO A 34 14.53 -18.39 19.12
CA PRO A 34 15.22 -19.21 18.12
C PRO A 34 14.20 -19.69 17.09
N ASP A 35 14.48 -19.45 15.80
CA ASP A 35 13.66 -19.87 14.68
C ASP A 35 13.46 -21.40 14.72
N LYS A 36 12.33 -21.82 15.28
CA LYS A 36 11.81 -23.17 15.09
C LYS A 36 11.57 -23.33 13.59
N ARG A 37 12.49 -24.04 12.91
CA ARG A 37 12.42 -24.50 11.52
C ARG A 37 10.96 -24.64 11.08
N ARG A 38 10.45 -23.62 10.37
CA ARG A 38 9.15 -23.73 9.72
C ARG A 38 9.27 -24.84 8.69
N LYS A 39 8.39 -25.85 8.78
CA LYS A 39 8.26 -26.86 7.73
C LYS A 39 8.05 -26.12 6.40
N PRO A 40 8.70 -26.53 5.30
CA PRO A 40 8.41 -25.94 4.00
C PRO A 40 6.92 -26.13 3.71
N LEU A 41 6.24 -25.04 3.35
CA LEU A 41 4.88 -25.09 2.83
C LEU A 41 4.94 -25.89 1.51
N ASN A 42 4.31 -27.07 1.48
CA ASN A 42 4.15 -27.83 0.26
C ASN A 42 3.06 -27.16 -0.57
N TYR A 43 3.45 -26.46 -1.63
CA TYR A 43 2.54 -25.78 -2.56
C TYR A 43 1.96 -26.71 -3.63
N LEU A 44 2.43 -27.96 -3.69
CA LEU A 44 1.86 -28.99 -4.57
C LEU A 44 0.63 -29.58 -3.89
N LEU A 45 -0.54 -29.11 -4.31
CA LEU A 45 -1.82 -29.74 -3.99
C LEU A 45 -1.99 -30.96 -4.91
N THR A 46 -2.57 -32.03 -4.38
CA THR A 46 -2.98 -33.18 -5.19
C THR A 46 -4.24 -32.85 -5.98
N ASP A 47 -4.46 -33.51 -7.11
CA ASP A 47 -5.65 -33.29 -7.96
C ASP A 47 -6.96 -33.48 -7.17
N ASP A 48 -6.99 -34.37 -6.18
CA ASP A 48 -8.14 -34.56 -5.29
C ASP A 48 -8.43 -33.34 -4.40
N GLN A 49 -7.38 -32.69 -3.86
CA GLN A 49 -7.56 -31.47 -3.05
C GLN A 49 -8.06 -30.32 -3.93
N ILE A 50 -7.53 -30.21 -5.15
CA ILE A 50 -7.97 -29.23 -6.13
C ILE A 50 -9.44 -29.47 -6.49
N LEU A 51 -9.84 -30.73 -6.72
CA LEU A 51 -11.21 -31.08 -7.08
C LEU A 51 -12.20 -30.83 -5.94
N GLU A 52 -11.81 -31.12 -4.70
CA GLU A 52 -12.65 -30.87 -3.53
C GLU A 52 -12.82 -29.36 -3.26
N ASP A 53 -11.74 -28.58 -3.36
CA ASP A 53 -11.83 -27.12 -3.28
C ASP A 53 -12.70 -26.55 -4.40
N LEU A 54 -12.57 -27.04 -5.63
CA LEU A 54 -13.44 -26.67 -6.76
C LEU A 54 -14.91 -27.03 -6.52
N ARG A 55 -15.19 -28.16 -5.86
CA ARG A 55 -16.56 -28.51 -5.44
C ARG A 55 -17.08 -27.55 -4.39
N ILE A 56 -16.28 -27.22 -3.38
CA ILE A 56 -16.68 -26.32 -2.29
C ILE A 56 -17.00 -24.94 -2.86
N LEU A 57 -16.15 -24.41 -3.75
CA LEU A 57 -16.39 -23.15 -4.44
C LEU A 57 -17.66 -23.19 -5.30
N ASN A 58 -17.87 -24.24 -6.10
CA ASN A 58 -19.09 -24.38 -6.90
C ASN A 58 -20.36 -24.51 -6.05
N LYS A 59 -20.27 -25.17 -4.90
CA LYS A 59 -21.40 -25.37 -3.99
C LYS A 59 -21.76 -24.07 -3.27
N GLN A 60 -20.78 -23.24 -2.91
CA GLN A 60 -21.02 -21.92 -2.32
C GLN A 60 -21.54 -20.88 -3.34
N LEU A 61 -21.17 -21.00 -4.62
CA LEU A 61 -21.64 -20.11 -5.69
C LEU A 61 -23.04 -20.47 -6.22
N LYS A 62 -23.54 -21.68 -5.94
CA LYS A 62 -24.90 -22.12 -6.29
C LYS A 62 -25.85 -21.94 -5.09
N SER A 63 -26.03 -20.70 -4.64
CA SER A 63 -27.22 -20.36 -3.85
C SER A 63 -28.49 -20.50 -4.73
N PRO A 64 -29.63 -20.97 -4.19
CA PRO A 64 -30.79 -21.36 -4.99
C PRO A 64 -31.34 -20.20 -5.85
N LYS A 65 -31.31 -20.37 -7.17
CA LYS A 65 -31.99 -19.47 -8.10
C LYS A 65 -33.51 -19.62 -7.95
N ARG A 66 -34.20 -18.51 -7.69
CA ARG A 66 -35.65 -18.39 -7.94
C ARG A 66 -35.93 -18.67 -9.43
N PRO A 67 -37.08 -19.27 -9.77
CA PRO A 67 -37.34 -19.76 -11.12
C PRO A 67 -37.63 -18.59 -12.07
N VAL A 68 -36.90 -18.51 -13.17
CA VAL A 68 -37.31 -17.78 -14.36
C VAL A 68 -37.16 -18.72 -15.56
N SER A 69 -38.23 -18.76 -16.34
CA SER A 69 -38.61 -19.72 -17.38
C SER A 69 -37.61 -19.84 -18.54
N PRO A 70 -37.67 -20.93 -19.33
CA PRO A 70 -36.65 -21.29 -20.32
C PRO A 70 -36.96 -20.69 -21.70
N SER A 71 -35.96 -20.13 -22.38
CA SER A 71 -35.99 -19.92 -23.84
C SER A 71 -34.57 -19.75 -24.40
N SER A 72 -34.06 -20.85 -24.95
CA SER A 72 -33.12 -21.02 -26.07
C SER A 72 -31.63 -20.56 -25.99
N PRO A 73 -30.72 -21.31 -26.66
CA PRO A 73 -29.27 -21.09 -26.63
C PRO A 73 -28.77 -20.36 -27.88
N ASP A 74 -27.84 -19.41 -27.76
CA ASP A 74 -26.68 -19.23 -28.65
C ASP A 74 -25.88 -17.95 -28.33
N GLN A 75 -24.56 -18.09 -28.46
CA GLN A 75 -23.53 -17.05 -28.69
C GLN A 75 -22.97 -16.17 -27.54
N MET A 76 -21.64 -16.30 -27.45
CA MET A 76 -20.56 -15.37 -27.04
C MET A 76 -19.92 -15.53 -25.65
N PRO A 77 -18.56 -15.60 -25.58
CA PRO A 77 -17.83 -15.52 -24.33
C PRO A 77 -17.92 -14.08 -23.81
N THR A 78 -18.92 -13.84 -22.98
CA THR A 78 -18.96 -12.62 -22.18
C THR A 78 -17.89 -12.78 -21.11
N ILE A 79 -16.80 -12.03 -21.26
CA ILE A 79 -15.79 -11.74 -20.25
C ILE A 79 -16.50 -11.69 -18.89
N PRO A 80 -16.08 -12.46 -17.87
CA PRO A 80 -16.70 -12.34 -16.55
C PRO A 80 -16.49 -10.90 -16.13
N MET A 81 -17.58 -10.14 -16.09
CA MET A 81 -17.62 -8.82 -15.51
C MET A 81 -17.22 -9.00 -14.05
N GLU A 82 -15.92 -8.84 -13.82
CA GLU A 82 -15.27 -8.82 -12.52
C GLU A 82 -16.07 -7.83 -11.68
N ALA A 83 -16.70 -8.31 -10.62
CA ALA A 83 -17.19 -7.44 -9.57
C ALA A 83 -16.04 -6.48 -9.24
N PRO A 84 -16.23 -5.15 -9.23
CA PRO A 84 -15.12 -4.22 -9.19
C PRO A 84 -14.34 -4.45 -7.90
N SER A 85 -13.24 -5.19 -8.01
CA SER A 85 -12.09 -5.01 -7.13
C SER A 85 -11.83 -3.52 -7.18
N GLN A 86 -12.32 -2.76 -6.20
CA GLN A 86 -12.30 -1.30 -6.22
C GLN A 86 -10.86 -0.88 -5.99
N ARG A 87 -10.04 -1.08 -7.04
CA ARG A 87 -8.64 -0.74 -7.07
C ARG A 87 -8.60 0.76 -7.16
N TYR A 88 -8.27 1.38 -6.03
CA TYR A 88 -8.08 2.82 -5.98
C TYR A 88 -6.87 3.17 -6.86
N GLU A 89 -7.15 3.85 -7.97
CA GLU A 89 -6.14 4.27 -8.93
C GLU A 89 -5.37 5.47 -8.36
N ALA A 90 -4.38 5.19 -7.52
CA ALA A 90 -3.54 6.19 -6.87
C ALA A 90 -2.10 6.12 -7.41
N ARG A 91 -1.58 7.24 -7.93
CA ARG A 91 -0.18 7.41 -8.36
C ARG A 91 0.30 8.82 -8.04
N ILE A 92 1.62 9.01 -7.91
CA ILE A 92 2.21 10.33 -7.70
C ILE A 92 3.21 10.58 -8.84
N GLU A 93 3.03 11.69 -9.55
CA GLU A 93 3.91 12.13 -10.64
C GLU A 93 4.14 13.63 -10.50
N GLU A 94 5.38 14.08 -10.68
CA GLU A 94 5.75 15.52 -10.67
C GLU A 94 5.27 16.31 -9.43
N GLY A 95 5.16 15.66 -8.27
CA GLY A 95 4.64 16.29 -7.06
C GLY A 95 3.12 16.56 -7.08
N LYS A 96 2.37 15.84 -7.94
CA LYS A 96 0.91 15.83 -7.98
C LYS A 96 0.42 14.43 -7.67
N LEU A 97 -0.66 14.33 -6.89
CA LEU A 97 -1.31 13.06 -6.61
C LEU A 97 -2.42 12.84 -7.61
N TYR A 98 -2.37 11.75 -8.35
CA TYR A 98 -3.49 11.28 -9.14
C TYR A 98 -4.27 10.25 -8.32
N TYR A 99 -5.56 10.48 -8.14
CA TYR A 99 -6.46 9.60 -7.42
C TYR A 99 -7.86 9.68 -8.04
N ASP A 100 -8.50 8.53 -8.28
CA ASP A 100 -9.87 8.45 -8.83
C ASP A 100 -10.03 9.29 -10.12
N LYS A 101 -9.10 9.08 -11.07
CA LYS A 101 -9.04 9.77 -12.37
C LYS A 101 -8.87 11.29 -12.30
N ARG A 102 -8.39 11.82 -11.18
CA ARG A 102 -8.21 13.26 -10.96
C ARG A 102 -6.86 13.58 -10.37
N TRP A 103 -6.30 14.72 -10.77
CA TRP A 103 -5.07 15.26 -10.21
C TRP A 103 -5.37 16.19 -9.02
N TYR A 104 -4.56 16.06 -7.97
CA TYR A 104 -4.59 16.86 -6.76
C TYR A 104 -3.23 17.52 -6.53
N HIS A 105 -3.26 18.76 -6.06
CA HIS A 105 -2.08 19.59 -5.83
C HIS A 105 -1.85 19.86 -4.34
N LYS A 106 -0.68 20.41 -4.02
CA LYS A 106 -0.44 21.02 -2.70
C LYS A 106 -1.48 22.11 -2.43
N SER A 107 -1.83 22.28 -1.17
CA SER A 107 -2.86 23.18 -0.66
C SER A 107 -4.29 22.87 -1.13
N GLN A 108 -4.53 21.72 -1.79
CA GLN A 108 -5.88 21.32 -2.17
C GLN A 108 -6.66 20.78 -0.96
N ALA A 109 -7.86 21.31 -0.81
CA ALA A 109 -8.86 20.90 0.16
C ALA A 109 -9.52 19.55 -0.23
N ILE A 110 -9.47 18.55 0.65
CA ILE A 110 -10.05 17.21 0.43
C ILE A 110 -10.78 16.68 1.67
N HIS A 111 -11.61 15.66 1.49
CA HIS A 111 -12.10 14.82 2.59
C HIS A 111 -11.38 13.48 2.56
N LEU A 112 -10.80 13.09 3.69
CA LEU A 112 -10.17 11.79 3.87
C LEU A 112 -11.13 10.88 4.62
N GLU A 113 -11.38 9.70 4.08
CA GLU A 113 -12.22 8.67 4.67
C GLU A 113 -11.33 7.48 5.06
N SER A 114 -11.31 7.11 6.34
CA SER A 114 -10.59 5.92 6.81
C SER A 114 -11.44 4.66 6.64
N LYS A 115 -10.84 3.48 6.83
CA LYS A 115 -11.56 2.20 6.83
C LYS A 115 -12.77 2.16 7.79
N GLU A 116 -12.76 2.96 8.86
CA GLU A 116 -13.87 3.10 9.82
C GLU A 116 -15.02 3.99 9.30
N ASN A 117 -14.95 4.45 8.03
CA ASN A 117 -15.85 5.43 7.41
C ASN A 117 -15.87 6.80 8.10
N THR A 118 -14.87 7.10 8.94
CA THR A 118 -14.71 8.42 9.56
C THR A 118 -14.24 9.42 8.51
N LYS A 119 -15.08 10.42 8.21
CA LYS A 119 -14.78 11.49 7.27
C LYS A 119 -14.04 12.62 7.98
N ILE A 120 -12.88 12.99 7.47
CA ILE A 120 -12.00 13.99 8.05
C ILE A 120 -11.66 15.05 6.99
N SER A 121 -11.96 16.32 7.30
CA SER A 121 -11.60 17.46 6.45
C SER A 121 -10.11 17.74 6.54
N CYS A 122 -9.41 17.60 5.43
CA CYS A 122 -7.97 17.79 5.34
C CYS A 122 -7.59 18.73 4.18
N VAL A 123 -6.37 19.23 4.24
CA VAL A 123 -5.71 19.99 3.17
C VAL A 123 -4.39 19.31 2.86
N ILE A 124 -4.09 19.04 1.59
CA ILE A 124 -2.80 18.46 1.19
C ILE A 124 -1.71 19.49 1.48
N SER A 125 -0.80 19.21 2.41
CA SER A 125 0.29 20.12 2.76
C SER A 125 1.50 19.94 1.84
N SER A 126 1.80 18.73 1.43
CA SER A 126 2.93 18.40 0.54
C SER A 126 2.69 17.07 -0.14
N VAL A 127 3.27 16.90 -1.33
CA VAL A 127 3.25 15.66 -2.11
C VAL A 127 4.72 15.26 -2.32
N GLY A 128 5.12 14.15 -1.71
CA GLY A 128 6.46 13.56 -1.86
C GLY A 128 6.48 12.55 -3.01
N THR A 129 7.45 11.64 -3.01
CA THR A 129 7.58 10.62 -4.09
C THR A 129 6.61 9.45 -3.90
N ASN A 130 6.50 8.92 -2.68
CA ASN A 130 5.67 7.75 -2.35
C ASN A 130 4.69 8.03 -1.21
N GLU A 131 4.52 9.30 -0.85
CA GLU A 131 3.66 9.71 0.25
C GLU A 131 3.12 11.13 0.02
N ILE A 132 2.01 11.41 0.69
CA ILE A 132 1.46 12.75 0.82
C ILE A 132 1.40 13.13 2.29
N TRP A 133 1.59 14.40 2.57
CA TRP A 133 1.33 14.99 3.86
C TRP A 133 0.02 15.75 3.78
N VAL A 134 -0.90 15.46 4.69
CA VAL A 134 -2.17 16.20 4.79
C VAL A 134 -2.28 16.82 6.18
N ARG A 135 -2.80 18.04 6.24
CA ARG A 135 -3.10 18.76 7.48
C ARG A 135 -4.59 18.66 7.75
N LYS A 136 -4.97 18.20 8.94
CA LYS A 136 -6.35 18.13 9.38
C LYS A 136 -6.89 19.52 9.68
N THR A 137 -8.12 19.81 9.28
CA THR A 137 -8.71 21.16 9.44
C THR A 137 -9.20 21.40 10.86
N SER A 138 -9.56 20.34 11.61
CA SER A 138 -10.10 20.45 12.96
C SER A 138 -9.06 20.82 14.02
N ASP A 139 -7.87 20.24 13.93
CA ASP A 139 -6.83 20.32 14.97
C ASP A 139 -5.46 20.74 14.41
N SER A 140 -5.40 21.09 13.11
CA SER A 140 -4.16 21.46 12.39
C SER A 140 -3.05 20.40 12.41
N THR A 141 -3.34 19.18 12.86
CA THR A 141 -2.36 18.09 12.93
C THR A 141 -1.97 17.64 11.54
N LYS A 142 -0.68 17.41 11.32
CA LYS A 142 -0.17 16.84 10.07
C LYS A 142 -0.14 15.32 10.18
N MET A 143 -0.66 14.63 9.17
CA MET A 143 -0.55 13.19 9.02
C MET A 143 0.11 12.84 7.69
N ARG A 144 0.89 11.76 7.70
CA ARG A 144 1.53 11.20 6.52
C ARG A 144 0.71 10.02 6.01
N ILE A 145 0.45 9.99 4.71
CA ILE A 145 -0.27 8.91 4.04
C ILE A 145 0.62 8.39 2.92
N TYR A 146 0.93 7.10 2.97
CA TYR A 146 1.71 6.45 1.92
C TYR A 146 0.84 6.13 0.71
N LEU A 147 1.43 6.17 -0.49
CA LEU A 147 0.75 5.83 -1.74
C LEU A 147 0.11 4.43 -1.67
N GLY A 148 0.83 3.45 -1.12
CA GLY A 148 0.31 2.10 -0.93
C GLY A 148 -0.91 2.01 0.00
N GLN A 149 -1.10 2.98 0.91
CA GLN A 149 -2.31 3.04 1.75
C GLN A 149 -3.53 3.54 0.96
N LEU A 150 -3.33 4.47 0.03
CA LEU A 150 -4.36 4.93 -0.89
C LEU A 150 -4.75 3.81 -1.88
N GLN A 151 -3.77 3.12 -2.45
CA GLN A 151 -3.99 2.02 -3.39
C GLN A 151 -4.73 0.83 -2.76
N ARG A 152 -4.45 0.52 -1.49
CA ARG A 152 -5.14 -0.53 -0.72
C ARG A 152 -6.50 -0.10 -0.15
N GLY A 153 -6.90 1.17 -0.30
CA GLY A 153 -8.15 1.68 0.27
C GLY A 153 -8.15 1.80 1.80
N ALA A 154 -6.98 1.83 2.45
CA ALA A 154 -6.91 2.14 3.87
C ALA A 154 -7.33 3.58 4.16
N PHE A 155 -7.06 4.46 3.19
CA PHE A 155 -7.58 5.81 3.12
C PHE A 155 -8.17 6.07 1.74
N ILE A 156 -9.31 6.76 1.72
CA ILE A 156 -10.05 7.13 0.53
C ILE A 156 -10.13 8.65 0.44
N ILE A 157 -9.85 9.21 -0.73
CA ILE A 157 -9.95 10.66 -0.97
C ILE A 157 -11.30 10.96 -1.63
N ARG A 158 -12.08 11.82 -0.99
CA ARG A 158 -13.34 12.34 -1.51
C ARG A 158 -13.19 13.83 -1.82
N ARG A 159 -13.78 14.26 -2.94
CA ARG A 159 -13.85 15.66 -3.33
C ARG A 159 -14.70 16.44 -2.32
N ARG A 160 -14.25 17.65 -1.96
CA ARG A 160 -15.17 18.69 -1.46
C ARG A 160 -15.93 19.22 -2.66
N SER A 161 -17.22 18.94 -2.77
CA SER A 161 -18.08 19.68 -3.70
C SER A 161 -17.91 21.16 -3.37
N ALA A 162 -17.49 21.95 -4.35
CA ALA A 162 -17.63 23.39 -4.23
C ALA A 162 -19.14 23.64 -4.32
N ALA A 163 -19.72 24.11 -3.22
CA ALA A 163 -21.02 24.76 -3.25
C ALA A 163 -20.81 26.18 -3.76
#